data_AF-W1S260-F1
#
_entry.id   AF-W1S260-F1
#
_cell.length_a   1.000
_cell.length_b   1.000
_cell.length_c   1.000
_cell.angle_alpha   90.00
_cell.angle_beta   90.00
_cell.angle_gamma   90.00
#
_symmetry.space_group_name_H-M   'P 1'
#
loop_
_entity.id
_entity.type
_entity.pdbx_description
1 polymer ?
#
loop_
_entity_poly.entity_id
_entity_poly.type
_entity_poly.pdbx_seq_one_letter_code
_entity_poly.pdbx_strand_id
1 'polypeptide(L)'
;MTQHLKLRIHVTEPWDFERIAGTAELTGWTIDHVDPENGEWEVHLDHGLDFDKRHIGTLLAGPRYVGERLDRMFDTVTGFPVRLAHRVDGEWHFAFVATISQRHDDTHRREDQDNGTSI
;
A
#
# COMPACT_ATOMS: atom_id res chain seq x y z
N MET A 1 16.55 5.69 13.03
CA MET A 1 15.29 6.36 12.67
C MET A 1 14.52 5.37 11.80
N THR A 2 13.36 4.90 12.23
CA THR A 2 12.52 4.03 11.40
C THR A 2 11.95 4.92 10.30
N GLN A 3 12.43 4.75 9.07
CA GLN A 3 11.96 5.54 7.94
C GLN A 3 10.51 5.14 7.67
N HIS A 4 9.59 6.09 7.52
CA HIS A 4 8.22 5.76 7.13
C HIS A 4 8.22 5.41 5.64
N LEU A 5 7.70 4.22 5.29
CA LEU A 5 7.46 3.87 3.91
C LEU A 5 6.10 4.41 3.48
N LYS A 6 6.08 5.25 2.44
CA LYS A 6 4.83 5.74 1.84
C LYS A 6 4.25 4.71 0.88
N LEU A 7 2.94 4.47 1.03
CA LEU A 7 2.19 3.48 0.26
C LEU A 7 1.03 4.14 -0.48
N ARG A 8 0.79 3.66 -1.70
CA ARG A 8 -0.44 3.90 -2.47
C ARG A 8 -1.09 2.54 -2.72
N ILE A 9 -2.29 2.38 -2.21
CA ILE A 9 -3.09 1.17 -2.33
C ILE A 9 -4.13 1.43 -3.40
N HIS A 10 -4.10 0.66 -4.48
CA HIS A 10 -5.11 0.73 -5.53
C HIS A 10 -6.08 -0.43 -5.38
N VAL A 11 -7.33 -0.11 -5.09
CA VAL A 11 -8.40 -1.07 -4.84
C VAL A 11 -9.07 -1.40 -6.17
N THR A 12 -8.58 -2.47 -6.81
CA THR A 12 -9.12 -2.97 -8.10
C THR A 12 -10.42 -3.74 -7.94
N GLU A 13 -10.66 -4.31 -6.76
CA GLU A 13 -11.87 -5.05 -6.39
C GLU A 13 -12.16 -4.73 -4.91
N PRO A 14 -13.41 -4.65 -4.44
CA PRO A 14 -14.67 -4.98 -5.09
C PRO A 14 -15.22 -3.85 -5.98
N TRP A 15 -16.02 -4.22 -6.98
CA TRP A 15 -16.60 -3.39 -8.06
C TRP A 15 -17.37 -2.13 -7.64
N ASP A 16 -17.59 -1.91 -6.34
CA ASP A 16 -18.32 -0.78 -5.79
C ASP A 16 -17.47 0.12 -4.87
N PHE A 17 -16.18 -0.21 -4.68
CA PHE A 17 -15.33 0.51 -3.73
C PHE A 17 -15.24 1.99 -4.07
N GLU A 18 -14.89 2.34 -5.30
CA GLU A 18 -14.78 3.73 -5.74
C GLU A 18 -16.09 4.49 -5.61
N ARG A 19 -17.22 3.84 -5.91
CA ARG A 19 -18.55 4.44 -5.75
C ARG A 19 -18.86 4.75 -4.28
N ILE A 20 -18.41 3.92 -3.34
CA ILE A 20 -18.66 4.08 -1.90
C ILE A 20 -17.69 5.08 -1.28
N ALA A 21 -16.40 4.95 -1.61
CA ALA A 21 -15.31 5.69 -1.00
C ALA A 21 -14.99 7.02 -1.72
N GLY A 22 -15.54 7.23 -2.92
CA GLY A 22 -15.24 8.37 -3.79
C GLY A 22 -13.87 8.29 -4.48
N THR A 23 -13.11 7.22 -4.26
CA THR A 23 -11.79 6.97 -4.85
C THR A 23 -11.48 5.47 -4.85
N ALA A 24 -10.76 4.99 -5.86
CA ALA A 24 -10.17 3.65 -5.87
C ALA A 24 -8.78 3.61 -5.19
N GLU A 25 -8.32 4.73 -4.64
CA GLU A 25 -6.97 4.88 -4.15
C GLU A 25 -6.93 5.34 -2.70
N LEU A 26 -6.18 4.61 -1.90
CA LEU A 26 -5.84 4.98 -0.53
C LEU A 26 -4.35 5.31 -0.45
N THR A 27 -4.01 6.28 0.36
CA THR A 27 -2.62 6.68 0.63
C THR A 27 -2.35 6.60 2.12
N GLY A 28 -1.11 6.26 2.47
CA GLY A 28 -0.74 6.05 3.85
C GLY A 28 0.72 5.71 4.03
N TRP A 29 1.08 5.25 5.21
CA TRP A 29 2.44 4.87 5.54
C TRP A 29 2.50 3.69 6.51
N THR A 30 3.63 2.99 6.51
CA THR A 30 3.93 1.92 7.46
C THR A 30 5.39 1.97 7.89
N ILE A 31 5.68 1.43 9.08
CA ILE A 31 7.04 1.12 9.53
C ILE A 31 7.33 -0.38 9.50
N ASP A 32 6.32 -1.23 9.34
CA ASP A 32 6.45 -2.69 9.50
C ASP A 32 7.32 -3.35 8.42
N HIS A 33 7.55 -2.65 7.31
CA HIS A 33 8.48 -3.06 6.26
C HIS A 33 9.94 -3.22 6.72
N VAL A 34 10.32 -2.66 7.89
CA VAL A 34 11.69 -2.82 8.40
C VAL A 34 11.95 -4.20 9.00
N ASP A 35 10.89 -4.92 9.39
CA ASP A 35 11.00 -6.28 9.91
C ASP A 35 10.64 -7.26 8.78
N PRO A 36 11.62 -7.97 8.21
CA PRO A 36 11.35 -8.90 7.12
C PRO A 36 10.44 -10.03 7.56
N GLU A 37 10.39 -10.39 8.85
CA GLU A 37 9.59 -11.50 9.37
C GLU A 37 8.11 -11.13 9.56
N ASN A 38 7.74 -9.86 9.39
CA ASN A 38 6.35 -9.44 9.43
C ASN A 38 5.57 -10.01 8.23
N GLY A 39 4.63 -10.91 8.52
CA GLY A 39 3.73 -11.48 7.53
C GLY A 39 2.62 -10.52 7.09
N GLU A 40 2.32 -9.49 7.88
CA GLU A 40 1.31 -8.47 7.62
C GLU A 40 1.81 -7.10 8.11
N TRP A 41 1.44 -6.01 7.43
CA TRP A 41 1.85 -4.65 7.75
C TRP A 41 0.67 -3.80 8.22
N GLU A 42 0.80 -3.14 9.36
CA GLU A 42 -0.10 -2.08 9.81
C GLU A 42 0.20 -0.79 9.00
N VAL A 43 -0.81 -0.34 8.24
CA VAL A 43 -0.76 0.84 7.37
C VAL A 43 -1.66 1.93 7.95
N HIS A 44 -1.06 3.07 8.27
CA HIS A 44 -1.76 4.27 8.71
C HIS A 44 -2.19 5.08 7.49
N LEU A 45 -3.50 5.31 7.32
CA LEU A 45 -4.04 6.08 6.19
C LEU A 45 -3.88 7.58 6.42
N ASP A 46 -3.55 8.32 5.35
CA ASP A 46 -3.32 9.77 5.42
C ASP A 46 -4.63 10.55 5.66
N HIS A 47 -5.75 10.06 5.11
CA HIS A 47 -7.08 10.69 5.24
C HIS A 47 -8.15 9.77 5.84
N GLY A 48 -7.78 8.53 6.15
CA GLY A 48 -8.73 7.47 6.47
C GLY A 48 -9.64 7.08 5.30
N LEU A 49 -10.57 6.18 5.57
CA LEU A 49 -11.55 5.66 4.63
C LEU A 49 -12.90 5.52 5.34
N ASP A 50 -13.95 6.14 4.79
CA ASP A 50 -15.30 5.88 5.25
C ASP A 50 -15.87 4.64 4.53
N PHE A 51 -16.10 3.57 5.29
CA PHE A 51 -16.63 2.31 4.78
C PHE A 51 -17.63 1.72 5.77
N ASP A 52 -18.79 1.29 5.27
CA ASP A 52 -19.87 0.71 6.08
C ASP A 52 -20.19 1.51 7.37
N LYS A 53 -20.38 2.83 7.22
CA LYS A 53 -20.69 3.78 8.32
C LYS A 53 -19.60 3.91 9.39
N ARG A 54 -18.36 3.47 9.10
CA ARG A 54 -17.22 3.57 9.99
C ARG A 54 -16.10 4.35 9.31
N HIS A 55 -15.41 5.17 10.09
CA HIS A 55 -14.17 5.81 9.66
C HIS A 55 -12.99 4.92 10.01
N ILE A 56 -12.24 4.49 9.00
CA ILE A 56 -11.09 3.60 9.13
C ILE A 56 -9.82 4.42 8.96
N GLY A 57 -9.05 4.60 10.04
CA GLY A 57 -7.75 5.27 10.00
C GLY A 57 -6.56 4.35 9.74
N THR A 58 -6.74 3.04 9.93
CA THR A 58 -5.65 2.06 9.88
C THR A 58 -6.11 0.75 9.26
N LEU A 59 -5.26 0.19 8.40
CA LEU A 59 -5.46 -1.09 7.73
C LEU A 59 -4.32 -2.05 8.04
N LEU A 60 -4.60 -3.35 8.01
CA LEU A 60 -3.59 -4.41 7.97
C LEU A 60 -3.52 -4.93 6.54
N ALA A 61 -2.34 -4.86 5.94
CA ALA A 61 -2.06 -5.38 4.61
C ALA A 61 -1.28 -6.68 4.71
N GLY A 62 -1.81 -7.75 4.12
CA GLY A 62 -1.14 -9.06 4.07
C GLY A 62 -1.12 -9.63 2.65
N PRO A 63 -0.18 -10.52 2.33
CA PRO A 63 -0.17 -11.21 1.05
C PRO A 63 -1.47 -11.98 0.82
N ARG A 64 -1.87 -12.15 -0.44
CA ARG A 64 -3.11 -12.85 -0.79
C ARG A 64 -2.97 -14.36 -0.57
N TYR A 65 -1.81 -14.95 -0.87
CA TYR A 65 -1.61 -16.39 -0.80
C TYR A 65 -0.54 -16.79 0.24
N VAL A 66 -0.67 -18.01 0.76
CA VAL A 66 0.31 -18.57 1.70
C VAL A 66 1.66 -18.72 1.02
N GLY A 67 2.72 -18.26 1.68
CA GLY A 67 4.10 -18.31 1.17
C GLY A 67 4.51 -17.10 0.33
N GLU A 68 3.58 -16.21 0.00
CA GLU A 68 3.92 -14.87 -0.50
C GLU A 68 4.40 -13.97 0.65
N ARG A 69 5.24 -12.99 0.32
CA ARG A 69 5.78 -12.02 1.26
C ARG A 69 5.69 -10.62 0.64
N LEU A 70 5.47 -9.61 1.49
CA LEU A 70 5.36 -8.21 1.06
C LEU A 70 6.72 -7.57 0.80
N ASP A 71 7.83 -8.18 1.22
CA ASP A 71 9.20 -7.73 0.92
C ASP A 71 9.48 -7.65 -0.60
N ARG A 72 8.83 -8.51 -1.42
CA ARG A 72 8.96 -8.50 -2.89
C ARG A 72 8.28 -7.31 -3.58
N MET A 73 7.49 -6.52 -2.84
CA MET A 73 6.75 -5.36 -3.36
C MET A 73 7.65 -4.35 -4.09
N PHE A 74 8.94 -4.32 -3.75
CA PHE A 74 9.94 -3.42 -4.34
C PHE A 74 10.57 -3.96 -5.64
N ASP A 75 10.42 -5.26 -5.94
CA ASP A 75 11.19 -5.94 -6.99
C ASP A 75 10.37 -6.19 -8.28
N THR A 76 9.08 -5.84 -8.33
CA THR A 76 8.19 -6.20 -9.46
C THR A 76 7.35 -5.03 -9.99
N VAL A 77 7.30 -4.90 -11.33
CA VAL A 77 6.75 -3.74 -12.06
C VAL A 77 5.20 -3.62 -12.01
N THR A 78 4.47 -4.58 -11.46
CA THR A 78 3.00 -4.66 -11.60
C THR A 78 2.19 -4.64 -10.29
N GLY A 79 2.84 -4.48 -9.13
CA GLY A 79 2.17 -4.48 -7.82
C GLY A 79 1.77 -5.88 -7.33
N PHE A 80 1.44 -5.99 -6.05
CA PHE A 80 1.14 -7.26 -5.37
C PHE A 80 -0.32 -7.32 -4.91
N PRO A 81 -1.03 -8.44 -5.16
CA PRO A 81 -2.35 -8.64 -4.61
C PRO A 81 -2.26 -8.86 -3.10
N VAL A 82 -3.10 -8.16 -2.35
CA VAL A 82 -3.11 -8.20 -0.89
C VAL A 82 -4.53 -8.33 -0.33
N ARG A 83 -4.62 -8.95 0.84
CA ARG A 83 -5.79 -8.89 1.71
C ARG A 83 -5.67 -7.68 2.61
N LEU A 84 -6.72 -6.86 2.68
CA LEU A 84 -6.82 -5.76 3.62
C LEU A 84 -7.81 -6.07 4.73
N ALA A 85 -7.42 -5.79 5.96
CA ALA A 85 -8.29 -5.79 7.14
C ALA A 85 -8.26 -4.41 7.80
N HIS A 86 -9.29 -4.06 8.55
CA HIS A 86 -9.36 -2.80 9.28
C HIS A 86 -9.53 -3.05 10.78
N ARG A 87 -9.11 -2.08 11.60
CA ARG A 87 -9.12 -2.21 13.06
C ARG A 87 -10.42 -1.67 13.66
N VAL A 88 -11.08 -2.44 14.51
CA VAL A 88 -12.30 -2.05 15.25
C VAL A 88 -12.20 -2.58 16.66
N ASP A 89 -12.38 -1.73 17.67
CA ASP A 89 -12.36 -2.12 19.09
C ASP A 89 -11.13 -2.96 19.49
N GLY A 90 -10.00 -2.73 18.81
CA GLY A 90 -8.74 -3.45 19.01
C GLY A 90 -8.55 -4.70 18.16
N GLU A 91 -9.58 -5.17 17.46
CA GLU A 91 -9.58 -6.38 16.63
C GLU A 91 -9.45 -6.09 15.13
N TRP A 92 -8.87 -7.03 14.38
CA TRP A 92 -8.73 -6.94 12.92
C TRP A 92 -9.88 -7.65 12.20
N HIS A 93 -10.60 -6.92 11.35
CA HIS A 93 -11.70 -7.45 10.55
C HIS A 93 -11.37 -7.38 9.06
N PHE A 94 -11.60 -8.48 8.34
CA PHE A 94 -11.43 -8.49 6.88
C PHE A 94 -12.28 -7.41 6.20
N ALA A 95 -11.68 -6.68 5.27
CA ALA A 95 -12.35 -5.67 4.47
C ALA A 95 -12.53 -6.17 3.03
N PHE A 96 -11.43 -6.32 2.29
CA PHE A 96 -11.42 -6.67 0.86
C PHE A 96 -10.02 -7.07 0.38
N VAL A 97 -9.89 -7.38 -0.92
CA VAL A 97 -8.62 -7.69 -1.60
C VAL A 97 -8.27 -6.53 -2.53
N ALA A 98 -7.01 -6.10 -2.56
CA ALA A 98 -6.54 -4.97 -3.38
C ALA A 98 -5.18 -5.26 -4.02
N THR A 99 -4.65 -4.30 -4.78
CA THR A 99 -3.25 -4.34 -5.24
C THR A 99 -2.48 -3.18 -4.61
N ILE A 100 -1.28 -3.47 -4.11
CA ILE A 100 -0.38 -2.43 -3.58
C ILE A 100 0.89 -2.33 -4.42
N SER A 101 1.36 -1.10 -4.64
CA SER A 101 2.66 -0.82 -5.22
C SER A 101 3.33 0.34 -4.50
N GLN A 102 4.66 0.36 -4.51
CA GLN A 102 5.38 1.52 -4.00
C GLN A 102 5.21 2.66 -5.00
N ARG A 103 4.95 3.86 -4.49
CA ARG A 103 5.12 5.07 -5.29
C ARG A 103 6.61 5.26 -5.54
N HIS A 104 7.06 5.12 -6.78
CA HIS A 104 8.41 5.53 -7.16
C HIS A 104 8.48 7.06 -7.03
N ASP A 105 9.37 7.56 -6.17
CA ASP A 105 9.69 8.98 -6.18
C ASP A 105 10.54 9.25 -7.44
N ASP A 106 10.03 10.10 -8.35
CA ASP A 106 10.73 10.48 -9.58
C ASP A 106 11.98 11.36 -9.33
N THR A 107 12.36 11.59 -8.06
CA THR A 107 13.52 12.41 -7.70
C THR A 107 14.86 11.83 -8.13
N HIS A 108 14.94 10.56 -8.54
CA HIS A 108 16.15 9.97 -9.12
C HIS A 108 16.21 9.98 -10.66
N ARG A 109 15.24 10.58 -11.38
CA ARG A 109 15.23 10.57 -12.85
C ARG A 109 15.94 11.76 -13.52
N ARG A 110 16.73 12.55 -12.79
CA ARG A 110 17.37 13.78 -13.31
C ARG A 110 18.90 13.81 -13.35
N GLU A 111 19.59 12.70 -13.09
CA GLU A 111 21.07 12.69 -13.11
C GLU A 111 21.71 11.89 -14.27
N ASP A 112 20.94 11.27 -15.17
CA ASP A 112 21.51 10.41 -16.24
C ASP A 112 21.01 10.72 -17.66
N GLN A 113 20.82 12.01 -17.97
CA GLN A 113 20.71 12.49 -19.36
C GLN A 113 21.53 13.76 -19.56
N ASP A 114 22.84 13.67 -19.33
CA ASP A 114 23.81 14.50 -20.03
C ASP A 114 24.80 13.60 -20.78
N ASN A 115 24.27 12.88 -21.78
CA ASN A 115 25.13 12.35 -22.83
C ASN A 115 25.52 13.52 -23.73
N GLY A 116 26.53 14.26 -23.25
CA GLY A 116 27.19 15.34 -23.93
C GLY A 116 27.40 15.03 -25.41
N THR A 117 26.79 15.83 -26.26
CA THR A 117 27.24 15.95 -27.65
C THR A 117 28.46 16.86 -27.65
N SER A 118 29.62 16.22 -27.64
CA SER A 118 30.89 16.72 -28.16
C SER A 118 31.53 15.46 -28.73
N ILE A 119 31.61 15.29 -30.05
CA ILE A 119 32.46 15.99 -31.01
C ILE A 119 31.80 15.91 -32.40
#